data_AF-A0A160PI49-F1
#
_entry.id   AF-A0A160PI49-F1
#
_cell.length_a   1.000
_cell.length_b   1.000
_cell.length_c   1.000
_cell.angle_alpha   90.00
_cell.angle_beta   90.00
_cell.angle_gamma   90.00
#
_symmetry.space_group_name_H-M   'P 1'
#
loop_
_entity.id
_entity.type
_entity.pdbx_description
1 polymer ?
#
loop_
_entity_poly.entity_id
_entity_poly.type
_entity_poly.pdbx_seq_one_letter_code
_entity_poly.pdbx_strand_id
1 'polypeptide(L)'
;MARARSIIGDAGPIETATEACERAAMSAPVVILVEPQLAENIGMTARAMANFGLSELRLVAPKNGWPKKGVREAASGATHVLDGAKVYDTLPEAVSDLHHVLATTARERGQMKRVFAPEEAMTAVAERIGRGERVGLMFGRERVGLTNDEVSLADAIVTFPVTDAFPSLNLAQAVLLMGYEWRRAAGLATLRFSGEMLSPPATREALLSLFASLEETLAGAGFYPPEKQEIIARNMRDMLHRMAMTEQDVRTFRGALRALNRAKPKDDEA
;
A
#
# COMPACT_ATOMS: atom_id res chain seq x y z
N MET A 1 -4.08 -37.66 -42.07
CA MET A 1 -2.75 -37.30 -41.54
C MET A 1 -2.57 -35.79 -41.64
N ALA A 2 -2.92 -35.08 -40.58
CA ALA A 2 -2.94 -33.62 -40.52
C ALA A 2 -1.57 -33.07 -40.09
N ARG A 3 -1.13 -32.00 -40.76
CA ARG A 3 0.16 -31.32 -40.55
C ARG A 3 0.14 -30.53 -39.23
N ALA A 4 1.16 -30.71 -38.40
CA ALA A 4 1.41 -29.90 -37.21
C ALA A 4 1.83 -28.47 -37.62
N ARG A 5 1.16 -27.46 -37.07
CA ARG A 5 1.56 -26.04 -37.14
C ARG A 5 2.37 -25.70 -35.89
N SER A 6 3.58 -25.21 -36.13
CA SER A 6 4.50 -24.62 -35.15
C SER A 6 3.86 -23.38 -34.51
N ILE A 7 3.67 -23.41 -33.19
CA ILE A 7 3.35 -22.25 -32.37
C ILE A 7 4.67 -21.76 -31.78
N ILE A 8 5.32 -20.84 -32.48
CA ILE A 8 6.32 -19.96 -31.87
C ILE A 8 5.68 -18.59 -31.93
N GLY A 9 5.15 -18.16 -30.79
CA GLY A 9 4.63 -16.81 -30.60
C GLY A 9 5.77 -15.82 -30.75
N ASP A 10 5.52 -14.82 -31.58
CA ASP A 10 6.37 -13.66 -31.80
C ASP A 10 6.55 -12.93 -30.46
N ALA A 11 7.72 -13.08 -29.84
CA ALA A 11 8.07 -12.31 -28.67
C ALA A 11 8.34 -10.87 -29.15
N GLY A 12 7.36 -9.99 -28.92
CA GLY A 12 7.51 -8.56 -29.19
C GLY A 12 8.78 -7.98 -28.54
N PRO A 13 9.28 -6.83 -29.03
CA PRO A 13 10.58 -6.32 -28.64
C PRO A 13 10.73 -6.18 -27.12
N ILE A 14 11.86 -6.66 -26.61
CA ILE A 14 12.25 -6.53 -25.20
C ILE A 14 12.51 -5.05 -24.96
N GLU A 15 11.62 -4.43 -24.19
CA GLU A 15 11.72 -3.03 -23.80
C GLU A 15 13.00 -2.73 -23.02
N THR A 16 13.64 -1.61 -23.34
CA THR A 16 14.88 -1.20 -22.65
C THR A 16 14.58 -0.62 -21.26
N ALA A 17 15.53 -0.72 -20.34
CA ALA A 17 15.38 -0.18 -18.97
C ALA A 17 15.12 1.34 -18.96
N THR A 18 15.61 2.06 -19.97
CA THR A 18 15.38 3.51 -20.14
C THR A 18 13.95 3.80 -20.58
N GLU A 19 13.43 3.07 -21.58
CA GLU A 19 12.02 3.18 -22.02
C GLU A 19 11.05 2.80 -20.90
N ALA A 20 11.38 1.77 -20.11
CA ALA A 20 10.58 1.38 -18.95
C ALA A 20 10.58 2.46 -17.85
N CYS A 21 11.70 3.16 -17.65
CA CYS A 21 11.82 4.25 -16.68
C CYS A 21 11.10 5.53 -17.17
N GLU A 22 11.20 5.85 -18.46
CA GLU A 22 10.48 6.96 -19.10
C GLU A 22 8.97 6.72 -19.10
N ARG A 23 8.53 5.50 -19.41
CA ARG A 23 7.11 5.15 -19.37
C ARG A 23 6.58 5.08 -17.94
N ALA A 24 7.41 4.64 -16.98
CA ALA A 24 7.08 4.75 -15.56
C ALA A 24 6.95 6.21 -15.10
N ALA A 25 7.83 7.10 -15.58
CA ALA A 25 7.75 8.55 -15.32
C ALA A 25 6.52 9.21 -15.97
N MET A 26 6.10 8.76 -17.17
CA MET A 26 4.85 9.20 -17.80
C MET A 26 3.59 8.58 -17.20
N SER A 27 3.72 7.62 -16.29
CA SER A 27 2.58 6.85 -15.74
C SER A 27 2.11 7.30 -14.37
N ALA A 28 2.67 8.37 -13.81
CA ALA A 28 2.35 8.87 -12.48
C ALA A 28 2.03 10.38 -12.50
N PRO A 29 1.23 10.87 -11.55
CA PRO A 29 0.93 12.30 -11.49
C PRO A 29 2.16 13.11 -11.08
N VAL A 30 2.24 14.33 -11.62
CA VAL A 30 3.29 15.30 -11.33
C VAL A 30 3.01 15.97 -9.99
N VAL A 31 4.00 16.02 -9.09
CA VAL A 31 3.87 16.74 -7.82
C VAL A 31 4.37 18.18 -7.99
N ILE A 32 3.54 19.15 -7.65
CA ILE A 32 3.82 20.57 -7.82
C ILE A 32 3.77 21.26 -6.46
N LEU A 33 4.91 21.80 -6.02
CA LEU A 33 5.02 22.56 -4.78
C LEU A 33 5.06 24.05 -5.10
N VAL A 34 4.06 24.80 -4.62
CA VAL A 34 3.93 26.23 -4.84
C VAL A 34 4.54 27.02 -3.69
N GLU A 35 5.61 27.75 -4.01
CA GLU A 35 6.43 28.54 -3.09
C GLU A 35 6.85 27.80 -1.80
N PRO A 36 7.38 26.57 -1.88
CA PRO A 36 7.79 25.84 -0.68
C PRO A 36 8.92 26.58 0.04
N GLN A 37 8.84 26.64 1.38
CA GLN A 37 9.76 27.43 2.19
C GLN A 37 10.87 26.58 2.81
N LEU A 38 10.52 25.43 3.38
CA LEU A 38 11.43 24.64 4.19
C LEU A 38 12.11 23.55 3.37
N ALA A 39 13.45 23.50 3.43
CA ALA A 39 14.25 22.42 2.82
C ALA A 39 13.81 21.04 3.33
N GLU A 40 13.47 20.95 4.61
CA GLU A 40 12.99 19.73 5.24
C GLU A 40 11.71 19.21 4.59
N ASN A 41 10.72 20.07 4.33
CA ASN A 41 9.48 19.66 3.69
C ASN A 41 9.69 19.23 2.23
N ILE A 42 10.58 19.89 1.49
CA ILE A 42 10.88 19.49 0.11
C ILE A 42 11.59 18.12 0.12
N GLY A 43 12.56 17.92 1.01
CA GLY A 43 13.25 16.64 1.15
C GLY A 43 12.30 15.51 1.57
N MET A 44 11.48 15.75 2.60
CA MET A 44 10.46 14.77 3.03
C MET A 44 9.40 14.52 1.95
N THR A 45 9.07 15.52 1.12
CA THR A 45 8.20 15.35 -0.06
C THR A 45 8.85 14.42 -1.07
N ALA A 46 10.12 14.63 -1.42
CA ALA A 46 10.86 13.74 -2.32
C ALA A 46 10.93 12.31 -1.78
N ARG A 47 11.10 12.15 -0.47
CA ARG A 47 11.04 10.84 0.20
C ARG A 47 9.66 10.19 0.07
N ALA A 48 8.59 10.95 0.34
CA ALA A 48 7.22 10.48 0.19
C ALA A 48 6.90 10.08 -1.25
N MET A 49 7.36 10.86 -2.23
CA MET A 49 7.25 10.56 -3.66
C MET A 49 7.93 9.24 -4.01
N ALA A 50 9.20 9.06 -3.60
CA ALA A 50 9.95 7.84 -3.85
C ALA A 50 9.32 6.60 -3.20
N ASN A 51 8.74 6.72 -2.00
CA ASN A 51 8.05 5.62 -1.32
C ASN A 51 6.87 5.07 -2.16
N PHE A 52 6.22 5.91 -2.95
CA PHE A 52 5.01 5.56 -3.69
C PHE A 52 5.16 5.60 -5.21
N GLY A 53 6.38 5.71 -5.72
CA GLY A 53 6.68 5.67 -7.15
C GLY A 53 6.26 6.93 -7.91
N LEU A 54 6.20 8.07 -7.24
CA LEU A 54 6.11 9.38 -7.88
C LEU A 54 7.53 9.89 -8.15
N SER A 55 7.79 10.43 -9.33
CA SER A 55 9.16 10.81 -9.74
C SER A 55 9.29 12.24 -10.25
N GLU A 56 8.25 12.83 -10.86
CA GLU A 56 8.31 14.20 -11.37
C GLU A 56 7.92 15.22 -10.30
N LEU A 57 8.91 15.97 -9.81
CA LEU A 57 8.75 17.08 -8.87
C LEU A 57 8.90 18.41 -9.60
N ARG A 58 7.93 19.32 -9.41
CA ARG A 58 7.98 20.70 -9.87
C ARG A 58 7.96 21.65 -8.69
N LEU A 59 8.91 22.58 -8.66
CA LEU A 59 9.02 23.63 -7.65
C LEU A 59 8.69 24.97 -8.30
N VAL A 60 7.63 25.63 -7.83
CA VAL A 60 7.25 26.96 -8.32
C VAL A 60 7.77 28.00 -7.34
N ALA A 61 8.64 28.89 -7.80
CA ALA A 61 9.22 29.99 -7.02
C ALA A 61 9.63 29.59 -5.57
N PRO A 62 10.47 28.54 -5.39
CA PRO A 62 10.89 28.11 -4.05
C PRO A 62 11.57 29.28 -3.32
N LYS A 63 11.05 29.65 -2.14
CA LYS A 63 11.57 30.81 -1.40
C LYS A 63 13.04 30.61 -1.06
N ASN A 64 13.85 31.65 -1.04
CA ASN A 64 15.29 31.54 -0.71
C ASN A 64 16.10 30.63 -1.65
N GLY A 65 15.64 30.43 -2.89
CA GLY A 65 16.37 29.74 -3.96
C GLY A 65 16.35 28.21 -3.90
N TRP A 66 16.96 27.61 -4.92
CA TRP A 66 17.12 26.17 -5.12
C TRP A 66 18.50 25.85 -5.73
N PRO A 67 19.21 24.79 -5.30
CA PRO A 67 18.89 23.86 -4.21
C PRO A 67 19.12 24.45 -2.82
N LYS A 68 18.37 23.97 -1.81
CA LYS A 68 18.50 24.42 -0.41
C LYS A 68 19.46 23.54 0.38
N LYS A 69 20.23 24.13 1.29
CA LYS A 69 21.03 23.38 2.27
C LYS A 69 20.12 22.50 3.14
N GLY A 70 20.50 21.25 3.36
CA GLY A 70 19.73 20.30 4.18
C GLY A 70 18.65 19.50 3.43
N VAL A 71 18.37 19.81 2.16
CA VAL A 71 17.27 19.15 1.43
C VAL A 71 17.56 17.68 1.11
N ARG A 72 18.83 17.34 0.81
CA ARG A 72 19.23 15.98 0.46
C ARG A 72 19.21 15.08 1.70
N GLU A 73 19.63 15.62 2.84
CA GLU A 73 19.60 14.96 4.13
C GLU A 73 18.16 14.60 4.53
N ALA A 74 17.23 15.56 4.37
CA ALA A 74 15.80 15.34 4.63
C ALA A 74 15.16 14.32 3.67
N ALA A 75 15.68 14.17 2.45
CA ALA A 75 15.19 13.18 1.48
C ALA A 75 15.61 11.73 1.78
N SER A 76 16.57 11.51 2.69
CA SER A 76 16.93 10.16 3.17
C SER A 76 17.15 9.14 2.04
N GLY A 77 17.95 9.51 1.04
CA GLY A 77 18.27 8.66 -0.12
C GLY A 77 17.36 8.81 -1.34
N ALA A 78 16.25 9.53 -1.24
CA ALA A 78 15.38 9.87 -2.38
C ALA A 78 15.95 11.04 -3.23
N THR A 79 17.26 11.08 -3.44
CA THR A 79 17.91 12.19 -4.15
C THR A 79 17.54 12.26 -5.62
N HIS A 80 17.23 11.13 -6.26
CA HIS A 80 16.84 11.08 -7.67
C HIS A 80 15.63 11.97 -8.00
N VAL A 81 14.65 12.08 -7.09
CA VAL A 81 13.49 12.99 -7.25
C VAL A 81 13.94 14.45 -7.18
N LEU A 82 14.89 14.77 -6.29
CA LEU A 82 15.44 16.13 -6.16
C LEU A 82 16.32 16.51 -7.35
N ASP A 83 17.12 15.56 -7.85
CA ASP A 83 18.01 15.73 -8.98
C ASP A 83 17.23 15.94 -10.28
N GLY A 84 16.07 15.30 -10.41
CA GLY A 84 15.12 15.49 -11.51
C GLY A 84 14.12 16.63 -11.31
N ALA A 85 14.19 17.38 -10.21
CA ALA A 85 13.22 18.43 -9.90
C ALA A 85 13.32 19.60 -10.90
N LYS A 86 12.19 19.98 -11.49
CA LYS A 86 12.09 21.13 -12.40
C LYS A 86 11.68 22.37 -11.61
N VAL A 87 12.40 23.47 -11.80
CA VAL A 87 12.08 24.76 -11.15
C VAL A 87 11.43 25.68 -12.17
N TYR A 88 10.34 26.32 -11.76
CA TYR A 88 9.59 27.29 -12.56
C TYR A 88 9.46 28.60 -11.78
N ASP A 89 9.43 29.71 -12.51
CA ASP A 89 9.24 31.03 -11.89
C ASP A 89 7.76 31.27 -11.58
N THR A 90 6.86 30.73 -12.41
CA THR A 90 5.41 30.93 -12.25
C THR A 90 4.63 29.62 -12.27
N LEU A 91 3.47 29.62 -11.60
CA LEU A 91 2.58 28.46 -11.58
C LEU A 91 2.02 28.13 -12.98
N PRO A 92 1.60 29.09 -13.82
CA PRO A 92 1.16 28.82 -15.19
C PRO A 92 2.20 28.04 -16.02
N GLU A 93 3.49 28.38 -15.92
CA GLU A 93 4.56 27.62 -16.60
C GLU A 93 4.59 26.17 -16.11
N ALA A 94 4.54 25.99 -14.79
CA ALA A 94 4.61 24.68 -14.15
C ALA A 94 3.41 23.77 -14.40
N VAL A 95 2.30 24.28 -14.96
CA VAL A 95 1.11 23.47 -15.31
C VAL A 95 0.80 23.43 -16.79
N SER A 96 1.48 24.24 -17.61
CA SER A 96 1.15 24.50 -19.01
C SER A 96 1.05 23.28 -19.92
N ASP A 97 1.79 22.23 -19.61
CA ASP A 97 1.84 20.99 -20.38
C ASP A 97 0.86 19.92 -19.83
N LEU A 98 0.19 20.17 -18.70
CA LEU A 98 -0.73 19.22 -18.04
C LEU A 98 -2.15 19.33 -18.62
N HIS A 99 -2.87 18.21 -18.60
CA HIS A 99 -4.26 18.11 -19.06
C HIS A 99 -5.27 18.24 -17.92
N HIS A 100 -4.83 17.96 -16.69
CA HIS A 100 -5.67 18.06 -15.50
C HIS A 100 -4.82 18.42 -14.29
N VAL A 101 -5.33 19.32 -13.43
CA VAL A 101 -4.64 19.75 -12.21
C VAL A 101 -5.59 19.69 -11.02
N LEU A 102 -5.13 19.08 -9.93
CA LEU A 102 -5.85 19.05 -8.66
C LEU A 102 -5.16 19.93 -7.63
N ALA A 103 -5.91 20.82 -6.98
CA ALA A 103 -5.43 21.67 -5.89
C ALA A 103 -5.74 21.04 -4.52
N THR A 104 -4.73 20.82 -3.69
CA THR A 104 -4.96 20.36 -2.30
C THR A 104 -5.22 21.55 -1.38
N THR A 105 -6.37 21.59 -0.71
CA THR A 105 -6.69 22.63 0.29
C THR A 105 -7.62 22.08 1.35
N ALA A 106 -7.38 22.47 2.61
CA ALA A 106 -8.26 22.18 3.73
C ALA A 106 -9.36 23.24 3.94
N ARG A 107 -9.26 24.37 3.23
CA ARG A 107 -10.21 25.49 3.32
C ARG A 107 -11.13 25.50 2.13
N GLU A 108 -12.41 25.77 2.36
CA GLU A 108 -13.33 26.17 1.30
C GLU A 108 -12.87 27.53 0.74
N ARG A 109 -12.70 27.61 -0.58
CA ARG A 109 -12.15 28.79 -1.26
C ARG A 109 -13.20 29.57 -2.03
N GLY A 110 -14.49 29.28 -1.81
CA GLY A 110 -15.61 29.91 -2.52
C GLY A 110 -15.61 29.65 -4.03
N GLN A 111 -14.85 28.65 -4.49
CA GLN A 111 -14.77 28.29 -5.90
C GLN A 111 -15.76 27.18 -6.20
N MET A 112 -16.54 27.35 -7.27
CA MET A 112 -17.42 26.31 -7.80
C MET A 112 -16.60 25.28 -8.59
N LYS A 113 -15.80 24.48 -7.88
CA LYS A 113 -15.03 23.35 -8.43
C LYS A 113 -15.47 22.06 -7.77
N ARG A 114 -15.33 20.94 -8.48
CA ARG A 114 -15.58 19.63 -7.88
C ARG A 114 -14.56 19.37 -6.78
N VAL A 115 -15.03 18.87 -5.65
CA VAL A 115 -14.23 18.54 -4.48
C VAL A 115 -14.18 17.02 -4.32
N PHE A 116 -12.98 16.48 -4.16
CA PHE A 116 -12.73 15.06 -4.01
C PHE A 116 -12.09 14.76 -2.65
N ALA A 117 -12.42 13.60 -2.09
CA ALA A 117 -11.56 12.95 -1.12
C ALA A 117 -10.32 12.34 -1.82
N PRO A 118 -9.20 12.09 -1.12
CA PRO A 118 -7.98 11.56 -1.75
C PRO A 118 -8.18 10.26 -2.53
N GLU A 119 -8.98 9.32 -2.04
CA GLU A 119 -9.26 8.05 -2.71
C GLU A 119 -10.02 8.20 -4.03
N GLU A 120 -11.06 9.06 -4.06
CA GLU A 120 -11.85 9.35 -5.27
C GLU A 120 -10.98 10.12 -6.28
N ALA A 121 -10.20 11.08 -5.78
CA ALA A 121 -9.26 11.85 -6.60
C ALA A 121 -8.26 10.92 -7.31
N MET A 122 -7.60 10.02 -6.58
CA MET A 122 -6.57 9.15 -7.17
C MET A 122 -7.15 8.11 -8.13
N THR A 123 -8.38 7.67 -7.91
CA THR A 123 -9.11 6.84 -8.89
C THR A 123 -9.30 7.60 -10.21
N ALA A 124 -9.79 8.84 -10.15
CA ALA A 124 -9.95 9.68 -11.34
C ALA A 124 -8.62 10.02 -12.02
N VAL A 125 -7.55 10.23 -11.24
CA VAL A 125 -6.19 10.45 -11.76
C VAL A 125 -5.68 9.21 -12.50
N ALA A 126 -5.85 8.01 -11.93
CA ALA A 126 -5.43 6.76 -12.57
C ALA A 126 -6.15 6.52 -13.90
N GLU A 127 -7.45 6.79 -13.96
CA GLU A 127 -8.22 6.70 -15.22
C GLU A 127 -7.72 7.69 -16.29
N ARG A 128 -7.44 8.94 -15.91
CA ARG A 128 -6.90 9.96 -16.83
C ARG A 128 -5.53 9.58 -17.36
N ILE A 129 -4.63 9.19 -16.48
CA ILE A 129 -3.29 8.75 -16.86
C ILE A 129 -3.36 7.50 -17.75
N GLY A 130 -4.28 6.58 -17.46
CA GLY A 130 -4.55 5.41 -18.31
C GLY A 130 -5.03 5.76 -19.74
N ARG A 131 -5.59 6.96 -19.94
CA ARG A 131 -5.93 7.51 -21.26
C ARG A 131 -4.79 8.31 -21.92
N GLY A 132 -3.62 8.37 -21.29
CA GLY A 132 -2.47 9.14 -21.77
C GLY A 132 -2.49 10.63 -21.39
N GLU A 133 -3.41 11.06 -20.52
CA GLU A 133 -3.45 12.43 -20.01
C GLU A 133 -2.35 12.65 -18.96
N ARG A 134 -1.68 13.80 -18.98
CA ARG A 134 -0.75 14.21 -17.92
C ARG A 134 -1.49 14.97 -16.82
N VAL A 135 -1.32 14.54 -15.56
CA VAL A 135 -2.07 15.07 -14.42
C VAL A 135 -1.12 15.63 -13.36
N GLY A 136 -1.47 16.78 -12.75
CA GLY A 136 -0.70 17.40 -11.68
C GLY A 136 -1.44 17.47 -10.35
N LEU A 137 -0.69 17.32 -9.26
CA LEU A 137 -1.12 17.50 -7.88
C LEU A 137 -0.43 18.72 -7.30
N MET A 138 -1.20 19.77 -7.04
CA MET A 138 -0.71 21.05 -6.58
C MET A 138 -0.86 21.20 -5.06
N PHE A 139 0.26 21.49 -4.41
CA PHE A 139 0.35 21.72 -2.97
C PHE A 139 0.90 23.11 -2.69
N GLY A 140 0.29 23.79 -1.72
CA GLY A 140 0.64 25.16 -1.38
C GLY A 140 1.70 25.30 -0.30
N ARG A 141 1.92 26.56 0.09
CA ARG A 141 2.84 26.98 1.15
C ARG A 141 2.43 26.38 2.50
N GLU A 142 3.41 26.11 3.37
CA GLU A 142 3.22 25.43 4.65
C GLU A 142 2.16 26.06 5.57
N ARG A 143 2.09 27.40 5.61
CA ARG A 143 1.23 28.12 6.56
C ARG A 143 -0.08 28.61 5.97
N VAL A 144 -0.06 29.00 4.69
CA VAL A 144 -1.18 29.70 4.04
C VAL A 144 -1.85 28.88 2.94
N GLY A 145 -1.24 27.75 2.58
CA GLY A 145 -1.68 26.90 1.48
C GLY A 145 -1.57 27.61 0.13
N LEU A 146 -2.52 27.26 -0.73
CA LEU A 146 -2.70 27.87 -2.05
C LEU A 146 -3.53 29.16 -1.94
N THR A 147 -3.24 30.17 -2.76
CA THR A 147 -4.09 31.35 -2.93
C THR A 147 -5.34 31.00 -3.76
N ASN A 148 -6.35 31.88 -3.74
CA ASN A 148 -7.52 31.68 -4.60
C ASN A 148 -7.12 31.66 -6.08
N ASP A 149 -6.21 32.53 -6.49
CA ASP A 149 -5.73 32.60 -7.87
C ASP A 149 -5.01 31.30 -8.27
N GLU A 150 -4.21 30.72 -7.38
CA GLU A 150 -3.56 29.42 -7.62
C GLU A 150 -4.59 28.29 -7.71
N VAL A 151 -5.57 28.22 -6.81
CA VAL A 151 -6.64 27.22 -6.87
C VAL A 151 -7.49 27.41 -8.14
N SER A 152 -7.63 28.64 -8.65
CA SER A 152 -8.42 28.91 -9.86
C SER A 152 -7.88 28.20 -11.10
N LEU A 153 -6.56 27.97 -11.15
CA LEU A 153 -5.85 27.28 -12.23
C LEU A 153 -5.99 25.75 -12.18
N ALA A 154 -6.51 25.19 -11.08
CA ALA A 154 -6.79 23.76 -10.98
C ALA A 154 -8.20 23.43 -11.50
N ASP A 155 -8.40 22.23 -12.01
CA ASP A 155 -9.72 21.75 -12.46
C ASP A 155 -10.60 21.32 -11.29
N ALA A 156 -9.98 20.79 -10.24
CA ALA A 156 -10.66 20.24 -9.07
C ALA A 156 -9.88 20.48 -7.78
N ILE A 157 -10.59 20.34 -6.66
CA ILE A 157 -10.02 20.44 -5.33
C ILE A 157 -9.96 19.05 -4.71
N VAL A 158 -8.88 18.78 -3.98
CA VAL A 158 -8.79 17.66 -3.04
C VAL A 158 -8.74 18.21 -1.63
N THR A 159 -9.62 17.72 -0.77
CA THR A 159 -9.61 18.00 0.66
C THR A 159 -9.47 16.69 1.44
N PHE A 160 -8.67 16.72 2.50
CA PHE A 160 -8.47 15.55 3.35
C PHE A 160 -9.58 15.49 4.40
N PRO A 161 -10.15 14.30 4.68
CA PRO A 161 -11.14 14.12 5.75
C PRO A 161 -10.46 14.10 7.12
N VAL A 162 -9.90 15.24 7.53
CA VAL A 162 -9.25 15.45 8.82
C VAL A 162 -10.21 16.09 9.81
N THR A 163 -9.81 16.19 11.08
CA THR A 163 -10.63 16.84 12.11
C THR A 163 -10.76 18.34 11.87
N ASP A 164 -11.98 18.88 12.04
CA ASP A 164 -12.28 20.32 11.88
C ASP A 164 -11.45 21.19 12.83
N ALA A 165 -11.06 20.66 13.99
CA ALA A 165 -10.24 21.38 14.97
C ALA A 165 -8.79 21.60 14.50
N PHE A 166 -8.29 20.77 13.58
CA PHE A 166 -6.92 20.85 13.09
C PHE A 166 -6.83 20.39 11.63
N PRO A 167 -7.36 21.18 10.68
CA PRO A 167 -7.60 20.71 9.33
C PRO A 167 -6.37 20.78 8.42
N SER A 168 -5.26 21.36 8.90
CA SER A 168 -4.06 21.55 8.09
C SER A 168 -3.05 20.42 8.32
N LEU A 169 -2.76 19.66 7.26
CA LEU A 169 -1.66 18.70 7.24
C LEU A 169 -0.33 19.37 6.92
N ASN A 170 0.77 18.79 7.40
CA ASN A 170 2.10 19.15 6.91
C ASN A 170 2.20 18.82 5.41
N LEU A 171 2.96 19.64 4.67
CA LEU A 171 3.13 19.51 3.22
C LEU A 171 3.56 18.09 2.79
N ALA A 172 4.62 17.55 3.38
CA ALA A 172 5.12 16.24 3.04
C ALA A 172 4.13 15.12 3.44
N GLN A 173 3.35 15.31 4.51
CA GLN A 173 2.30 14.37 4.91
C GLN A 173 1.14 14.36 3.93
N ALA A 174 0.73 15.53 3.41
CA ALA A 174 -0.29 15.60 2.36
C ALA A 174 0.18 14.87 1.09
N VAL A 175 1.42 15.08 0.66
CA VAL A 175 2.03 14.34 -0.47
C VAL A 175 2.09 12.84 -0.16
N LEU A 176 2.47 12.45 1.05
CA LEU A 176 2.53 11.05 1.48
C LEU A 176 1.17 10.35 1.34
N LEU A 177 0.09 10.97 1.83
CA LEU A 177 -1.26 10.42 1.72
C LEU A 177 -1.72 10.31 0.25
N MET A 178 -1.47 11.35 -0.54
CA MET A 178 -1.82 11.34 -1.97
C MET A 178 -1.02 10.28 -2.74
N GLY A 179 0.27 10.13 -2.45
CA GLY A 179 1.12 9.09 -3.03
C GLY A 179 0.65 7.68 -2.65
N TYR A 180 0.25 7.47 -1.39
CA TYR A 180 -0.30 6.20 -0.94
C TYR A 180 -1.59 5.85 -1.69
N GLU A 181 -2.54 6.79 -1.77
CA GLU A 181 -3.79 6.57 -2.51
C GLU A 181 -3.55 6.40 -4.00
N TRP A 182 -2.57 7.10 -4.58
CA TRP A 182 -2.14 6.90 -5.96
C TRP A 182 -1.68 5.45 -6.19
N ARG A 183 -0.79 4.95 -5.33
CA ARG A 183 -0.26 3.59 -5.44
C ARG A 183 -1.38 2.54 -5.38
N ARG A 184 -2.42 2.77 -4.56
CA ARG A 184 -3.62 1.94 -4.49
C ARG A 184 -4.46 2.03 -5.76
N ALA A 185 -4.82 3.24 -6.17
CA ALA A 185 -5.68 3.48 -7.34
C ALA A 185 -5.05 2.99 -8.65
N ALA A 186 -3.72 3.08 -8.78
CA ALA A 186 -2.98 2.56 -9.92
C ALA A 186 -2.86 1.02 -9.95
N GLY A 187 -3.39 0.31 -8.94
CA GLY A 187 -3.28 -1.16 -8.83
C GLY A 187 -1.86 -1.63 -8.50
N LEU A 188 -1.01 -0.74 -7.99
CA LEU A 188 0.40 -1.01 -7.72
C LEU A 188 0.70 -1.29 -6.23
N ALA A 189 -0.34 -1.28 -5.38
CA ALA A 189 -0.25 -1.54 -3.95
C ALA A 189 -0.14 -3.05 -3.68
N THR A 190 1.05 -3.60 -3.89
CA THR A 190 1.39 -4.99 -3.54
C THR A 190 2.17 -5.05 -2.24
N LEU A 191 1.81 -5.98 -1.34
CA LEU A 191 2.59 -6.22 -0.13
C LEU A 191 3.99 -6.74 -0.48
N ARG A 192 5.01 -6.28 0.26
CA ARG A 192 6.41 -6.73 0.06
C ARG A 192 6.64 -8.17 0.49
N PHE A 193 5.81 -8.65 1.41
CA PHE A 193 5.77 -10.02 1.90
C PHE A 193 4.32 -10.33 2.28
N SER A 194 3.88 -11.55 2.00
CA SER A 194 2.66 -12.13 2.55
C SER A 194 3.06 -13.22 3.54
N GLY A 195 2.35 -13.30 4.66
CA GLY A 195 2.48 -14.42 5.61
C GLY A 195 1.71 -15.64 5.09
N GLU A 196 1.90 -16.00 3.82
CA GLU A 196 1.20 -17.13 3.23
C GLU A 196 1.52 -18.39 4.03
N MET A 197 0.47 -19.05 4.50
CA MET A 197 0.59 -20.37 5.09
C MET A 197 1.02 -21.33 3.98
N LEU A 198 2.31 -21.68 3.96
CA LEU A 198 2.91 -22.57 2.96
C LEU A 198 2.26 -23.96 2.93
N SER A 199 1.56 -24.34 3.99
CA SER A 199 0.79 -25.58 4.06
C SER A 199 -0.67 -25.32 3.69
N PRO A 200 -1.28 -26.15 2.82
CA PRO A 200 -2.69 -26.03 2.50
C PRO A 200 -3.56 -26.27 3.76
N PRO A 201 -4.82 -25.77 3.75
CA PRO A 201 -5.80 -26.11 4.78
C PRO A 201 -5.92 -27.62 4.97
N ALA A 202 -6.02 -28.08 6.22
CA ALA A 202 -6.17 -29.49 6.50
C ALA A 202 -7.47 -30.04 5.90
N THR A 203 -7.39 -31.23 5.29
CA THR A 203 -8.59 -31.94 4.84
C THR A 203 -9.49 -32.27 6.02
N ARG A 204 -10.80 -32.45 5.75
CA ARG A 204 -11.75 -32.91 6.77
C ARG A 204 -11.31 -34.25 7.36
N GLU A 205 -10.76 -35.14 6.53
CA GLU A 205 -10.21 -36.42 6.95
C GLU A 205 -9.07 -36.25 7.97
N ALA A 206 -8.10 -35.38 7.69
CA ALA A 206 -6.98 -35.13 8.61
C ALA A 206 -7.46 -34.60 9.96
N LEU A 207 -8.45 -33.69 9.97
CA LEU A 207 -9.06 -33.16 11.19
C LEU A 207 -9.82 -34.23 11.98
N LEU A 208 -10.65 -35.05 11.32
CA LEU A 208 -11.36 -36.15 12.00
C LEU A 208 -10.37 -37.15 12.62
N SER A 209 -9.28 -37.44 11.92
CA SER A 209 -8.21 -38.30 12.42
C SER A 209 -7.48 -37.69 13.62
N LEU A 210 -7.29 -36.37 13.64
CA LEU A 210 -6.79 -35.64 14.81
C LEU A 210 -7.77 -35.70 15.99
N PHE A 211 -9.07 -35.52 15.77
CA PHE A 211 -10.08 -35.61 16.84
C PHE A 211 -10.07 -36.98 17.50
N ALA A 212 -10.07 -38.05 16.71
CA ALA A 212 -9.98 -39.41 17.24
C ALA A 212 -8.70 -39.60 18.08
N SER A 213 -7.56 -39.12 17.58
CA SER A 213 -6.28 -39.24 18.29
C SER A 213 -6.28 -38.47 19.62
N LEU A 214 -6.87 -37.26 19.63
CA LEU A 214 -6.97 -36.42 20.83
C LEU A 214 -7.89 -37.06 21.86
N GLU A 215 -9.08 -37.49 21.43
CA GLU A 215 -10.09 -38.11 22.31
C GLU A 215 -9.57 -39.40 22.93
N GLU A 216 -8.90 -40.26 22.16
CA GLU A 216 -8.25 -41.48 22.66
C GLU A 216 -7.16 -41.15 23.69
N THR A 217 -6.30 -40.18 23.39
CA THR A 217 -5.21 -39.76 24.28
C THR A 217 -5.74 -39.21 25.61
N LEU A 218 -6.77 -38.36 25.55
CA LEU A 218 -7.38 -37.77 26.73
C LEU A 218 -8.16 -38.80 27.56
N ALA A 219 -8.86 -39.73 26.91
CA ALA A 219 -9.54 -40.83 27.59
C ALA A 219 -8.55 -41.73 28.33
N GLY A 220 -7.46 -42.13 27.67
CA GLY A 220 -6.39 -42.90 28.29
C GLY A 220 -5.70 -42.15 29.43
N ALA A 221 -5.69 -40.83 29.44
CA ALA A 221 -5.16 -40.00 30.53
C ALA A 221 -6.15 -39.77 31.69
N GLY A 222 -7.38 -40.30 31.60
CA GLY A 222 -8.40 -40.10 32.63
C GLY A 222 -8.98 -38.68 32.68
N PHE A 223 -8.89 -37.91 31.58
CA PHE A 223 -9.32 -36.51 31.53
C PHE A 223 -10.85 -36.34 31.61
N TYR A 224 -11.62 -37.30 31.09
CA TYR A 224 -13.07 -37.18 30.99
C TYR A 224 -13.78 -37.70 32.24
N PRO A 225 -14.65 -36.89 32.89
CA PRO A 225 -15.68 -37.40 33.78
C PRO A 225 -16.68 -38.26 32.99
N PRO A 226 -17.09 -39.45 33.49
CA PRO A 226 -17.94 -40.39 32.74
C PRO A 226 -19.24 -39.75 32.22
N GLU A 227 -19.85 -38.87 33.00
CA GLU A 227 -21.13 -38.23 32.67
C GLU A 227 -21.01 -37.03 31.71
N LYS A 228 -19.79 -36.54 31.43
CA LYS A 228 -19.56 -35.33 30.60
C LYS A 228 -18.69 -35.55 29.37
N GLN A 229 -18.20 -36.77 29.15
CA GLN A 229 -17.25 -37.10 28.09
C GLN A 229 -17.69 -36.58 26.72
N GLU A 230 -18.93 -36.85 26.30
CA GLU A 230 -19.42 -36.44 24.98
C GLU A 230 -19.56 -34.92 24.81
N ILE A 231 -19.88 -34.19 25.88
CA ILE A 231 -20.00 -32.73 25.86
C ILE A 231 -18.61 -32.12 25.72
N ILE A 232 -17.64 -32.60 26.51
CA ILE A 232 -16.27 -32.09 26.47
C ILE A 232 -15.62 -32.42 25.12
N ALA A 233 -15.81 -33.63 24.58
CA ALA A 233 -15.30 -34.01 23.27
C ALA A 233 -15.84 -33.10 22.15
N ARG A 234 -17.15 -32.82 22.13
CA ARG A 234 -17.75 -31.87 21.17
C ARG A 234 -17.13 -30.47 21.29
N ASN A 235 -17.00 -29.95 22.50
CA ASN A 235 -16.38 -28.63 22.73
C ASN A 235 -14.93 -28.56 22.23
N MET A 236 -14.16 -29.65 22.38
CA MET A 236 -12.79 -29.75 21.88
C MET A 236 -12.74 -29.74 20.34
N ARG A 237 -13.65 -30.48 19.69
CA ARG A 237 -13.78 -30.43 18.21
C ARG A 237 -14.12 -29.03 17.73
N ASP A 238 -15.08 -28.36 18.39
CA ASP A 238 -15.49 -27.00 18.03
C ASP A 238 -14.32 -26.00 18.18
N MET A 239 -13.50 -26.16 19.22
CA MET A 239 -12.29 -25.36 19.40
C MET A 239 -11.30 -25.56 18.26
N LEU A 240 -11.00 -26.82 17.91
CA LEU A 240 -10.07 -27.15 16.82
C LEU A 240 -10.61 -26.73 15.44
N HIS A 241 -11.92 -26.78 15.22
CA HIS A 241 -12.54 -26.29 14.01
C HIS A 241 -12.35 -24.79 13.79
N ARG A 242 -12.39 -23.98 14.87
CA ARG A 242 -12.17 -22.54 14.78
C ARG A 242 -10.73 -22.14 14.47
N MET A 243 -9.76 -23.05 14.61
CA MET A 243 -8.34 -22.76 14.36
C MET A 243 -7.98 -22.70 12.87
N ALA A 244 -8.86 -23.13 11.95
CA ALA A 244 -8.59 -23.19 10.51
C ALA A 244 -7.23 -23.85 10.17
N MET A 245 -6.95 -24.97 10.85
CA MET A 245 -5.64 -25.64 10.81
C MET A 245 -5.21 -26.03 9.38
N THR A 246 -3.92 -25.88 9.11
CA THR A 246 -3.26 -26.44 7.94
C THR A 246 -2.93 -27.92 8.14
N GLU A 247 -2.60 -28.63 7.05
CA GLU A 247 -2.12 -30.02 7.15
C GLU A 247 -0.89 -30.15 8.06
N GLN A 248 0.02 -29.18 8.02
CA GLN A 248 1.20 -29.16 8.87
C GLN A 248 0.84 -28.97 10.35
N ASP A 249 -0.16 -28.14 10.68
CA ASP A 249 -0.64 -27.98 12.05
C ASP A 249 -1.20 -29.30 12.58
N VAL A 250 -2.02 -29.99 11.78
CA VAL A 250 -2.57 -31.29 12.16
C VAL A 250 -1.45 -32.32 12.38
N ARG A 251 -0.47 -32.38 11.48
CA ARG A 251 0.69 -33.28 11.61
C ARG A 251 1.48 -33.00 12.88
N THR A 252 1.75 -31.73 13.17
CA THR A 252 2.49 -31.28 14.35
C THR A 252 1.74 -31.62 15.62
N PHE A 253 0.43 -31.32 15.67
CA PHE A 253 -0.42 -31.60 16.83
C PHE A 253 -0.50 -33.11 17.11
N ARG A 254 -0.70 -33.94 16.07
CA ARG A 254 -0.68 -35.40 16.24
C ARG A 254 0.68 -35.91 16.69
N GLY A 255 1.77 -35.30 16.21
CA GLY A 255 3.12 -35.57 16.70
C GLY A 255 3.25 -35.32 18.20
N ALA A 256 2.73 -34.19 18.68
CA ALA A 256 2.71 -33.86 20.11
C ALA A 256 1.89 -34.88 20.93
N LEU A 257 0.70 -35.27 20.47
CA LEU A 257 -0.13 -36.31 21.13
C LEU A 257 0.59 -37.66 21.22
N ARG A 258 1.29 -38.07 20.15
CA ARG A 258 2.08 -39.30 20.15
C ARG A 258 3.23 -39.26 21.15
N ALA A 259 3.90 -38.10 21.29
CA ALA A 259 4.97 -37.93 22.26
C ALA A 259 4.44 -38.03 23.70
N LEU A 260 3.29 -37.41 23.99
CA LEU A 260 2.64 -37.49 25.30
C LEU A 260 2.24 -38.92 25.66
N ASN A 261 1.72 -39.70 24.71
CA ASN A 261 1.38 -41.12 24.95
C ASN A 261 2.60 -42.00 25.21
N ARG A 262 3.76 -41.71 24.59
CA ARG A 262 5.00 -42.47 24.83
C ARG A 262 5.66 -42.17 26.18
N ALA A 263 5.39 -41.01 26.76
CA ALA A 263 6.00 -40.56 28.01
C ALA A 263 5.33 -41.14 29.27
N LYS A 264 4.26 -41.94 29.13
CA LYS A 264 3.75 -42.75 30.24
C LYS A 264 4.77 -43.84 30.57
N PRO A 265 5.27 -43.96 31.81
CA PRO A 265 6.07 -45.11 32.22
C PRO A 265 5.26 -46.38 31.96
N LYS A 266 5.92 -47.44 31.47
CA LYS A 266 5.35 -48.79 31.63
C LYS A 266 5.27 -48.98 33.14
N ASP A 267 4.07 -49.02 33.70
CA ASP A 267 3.90 -49.39 35.10
C ASP A 267 4.64 -50.72 35.32
N ASP A 268 5.47 -50.73 36.36
CA ASP A 268 6.31 -51.85 36.78
C ASP A 268 5.47 -53.14 36.85
N GLU A 269 5.81 -54.14 36.03
CA GLU A 269 5.42 -55.52 36.27
C GLU A 269 6.10 -55.98 37.57
N ALA A 270 5.32 -56.06 38.65
CA ALA A 270 5.65 -56.77 39.87
C ALA A 270 4.52 -57.75 40.21
#